data_AF-A0A7K2M987-F1
#
_entry.id   AF-A0A7K2M987-F1
#
_cell.length_a   1.000
_cell.length_b   1.000
_cell.length_c   1.000
_cell.angle_alpha   90.00
_cell.angle_beta   90.00
_cell.angle_gamma   90.00
#
_symmetry.space_group_name_H-M   'P 1'
#
loop_
_entity.id
_entity.type
_entity.pdbx_description
1 polymer ?
#
loop_
_entity_poly.entity_id
_entity_poly.type
_entity_poly.pdbx_seq_one_letter_code
_entity_poly.pdbx_strand_id
1 'polypeptide(L)'
;RSQLRVRVAVNGAVFWGWDGAGPEPSYALAGRCPEPDPRAVLEPDKDGGWRVVAERVTVTVSRHGAIQVCTPGGVPLRRDLPPRWWEP
;
A
#
# COMPACT_ATOMS: atom_id res chain seq x y z
N ARG A 1 -12.36 -0.29 -14.58
CA ARG A 1 -11.99 0.47 -13.36
C ARG A 1 -11.11 -0.45 -12.54
N SER A 2 -9.86 -0.08 -12.27
CA SER A 2 -8.97 -0.92 -11.48
C SER A 2 -9.24 -0.79 -9.99
N GLN A 3 -8.98 -1.86 -9.24
CA GLN A 3 -9.09 -1.91 -7.79
C GLN A 3 -7.70 -2.08 -7.18
N LEU A 4 -7.34 -1.18 -6.26
CA LEU A 4 -6.13 -1.31 -5.45
C LEU A 4 -6.51 -1.90 -4.09
N ARG A 5 -5.78 -2.92 -3.64
CA ARG A 5 -5.78 -3.40 -2.26
C ARG A 5 -4.43 -3.06 -1.64
N VAL A 6 -4.45 -2.44 -0.45
CA VAL A 6 -3.26 -2.21 0.38
C VAL A 6 -3.47 -2.90 1.73
N ARG A 7 -2.48 -3.65 2.19
CA ARG A 7 -2.42 -4.24 3.54
C ARG A 7 -1.13 -3.77 4.21
N VAL A 8 -1.26 -3.15 5.38
CA VAL A 8 -0.14 -2.87 6.27
C VAL A 8 -0.24 -3.84 7.44
N ALA A 9 0.86 -4.53 7.74
CA ALA A 9 0.95 -5.49 8.83
C ALA A 9 1.56 -4.86 10.09
N VAL A 10 1.34 -5.47 11.25
CA VAL A 10 1.81 -5.00 12.57
C VAL A 10 3.32 -4.73 12.65
N ASN A 11 4.12 -5.43 11.85
CA ASN A 11 5.57 -5.26 11.82
C ASN A 11 6.04 -4.14 10.86
N GLY A 12 5.12 -3.51 10.12
CA GLY A 12 5.40 -2.49 9.11
C GLY A 12 5.59 -3.05 7.70
N ALA A 13 5.42 -4.34 7.47
CA ALA A 13 5.39 -4.89 6.12
C ALA A 13 4.17 -4.36 5.36
N VAL A 14 4.36 -3.98 4.09
CA VAL A 14 3.32 -3.46 3.22
C VAL A 14 3.18 -4.36 2.00
N PHE A 15 1.94 -4.77 1.74
CA PHE A 15 1.56 -5.51 0.54
C PHE A 15 0.54 -4.68 -0.23
N TRP A 16 0.71 -4.58 -1.55
CA TRP A 16 -0.31 -4.02 -2.42
C TRP A 16 -0.45 -4.83 -3.69
N GLY A 17 -1.66 -4.84 -4.23
CA GLY A 17 -2.00 -5.54 -5.45
C GLY A 17 -3.15 -4.87 -6.16
N TRP A 18 -3.12 -4.97 -7.49
CA TRP A 18 -4.15 -4.46 -8.37
C TRP A 18 -5.06 -5.60 -8.83
N ASP A 19 -6.33 -5.28 -9.05
CA ASP A 19 -7.27 -6.11 -9.80
C ASP A 19 -7.38 -7.56 -9.29
N GLY A 20 -7.54 -7.69 -7.97
CA GLY A 20 -7.73 -8.97 -7.29
C GLY A 20 -6.44 -9.63 -6.79
N ALA A 21 -5.26 -9.12 -7.15
CA ALA A 21 -3.99 -9.61 -6.61
C ALA A 21 -3.92 -9.41 -5.08
N GLY A 22 -3.91 -10.53 -4.36
CA GLY A 22 -3.82 -10.56 -2.90
C GLY A 22 -2.37 -10.58 -2.38
N PRO A 23 -2.17 -10.43 -1.06
CA PRO A 23 -0.86 -10.52 -0.43
C PRO A 23 -0.33 -11.96 -0.32
N GLU A 24 -1.18 -12.97 -0.54
CA GLU A 24 -0.82 -14.38 -0.45
C GLU A 24 -1.22 -15.15 -1.73
N PRO A 25 -0.40 -16.14 -2.15
CA PRO A 25 0.92 -16.48 -1.61
C PRO A 25 1.97 -15.40 -1.94
N SER A 26 2.95 -15.19 -1.05
CA SER A 26 4.05 -14.24 -1.30
C SER A 26 5.39 -14.97 -1.36
N TYR A 27 6.10 -14.84 -2.48
CA TYR A 27 7.45 -15.40 -2.66
C TYR A 27 8.50 -14.69 -1.78
N ALA A 28 8.18 -13.50 -1.27
CA ALA A 28 9.06 -12.72 -0.41
C ALA A 28 9.01 -13.17 1.06
N LEU A 29 8.10 -14.08 1.41
CA LEU A 29 7.92 -14.58 2.76
C LEU A 29 8.27 -16.07 2.85
N ALA A 30 8.92 -16.46 3.94
CA ALA A 30 9.15 -17.86 4.28
C ALA A 30 7.88 -18.58 4.79
N GLY A 31 6.76 -17.86 4.95
CA GLY A 31 5.51 -18.37 5.51
C GLY A 31 4.32 -17.47 5.17
N ARG A 32 3.29 -17.51 6.00
CA ARG A 32 2.08 -16.69 5.82
C ARG A 32 2.36 -15.19 5.96
N CYS A 33 1.51 -14.38 5.36
CA CYS A 33 1.49 -12.94 5.58
C CYS A 33 1.30 -12.65 7.08
N PRO A 34 2.08 -11.73 7.69
CA PRO A 34 1.80 -11.29 9.04
C PRO A 34 0.41 -10.64 9.13
N GLU A 35 -0.17 -10.65 10.34
CA GLU A 35 -1.50 -10.10 10.57
C GLU A 35 -1.59 -8.61 10.21
N PRO A 36 -2.72 -8.16 9.64
CA PRO A 36 -2.97 -6.74 9.39
C PRO A 36 -2.83 -5.94 10.69
N ASP A 37 -2.28 -4.72 10.59
CA ASP A 37 -2.22 -3.81 11.73
C ASP A 37 -3.63 -3.29 12.06
N PRO A 38 -4.22 -3.63 13.22
CA PRO A 38 -5.56 -3.16 13.59
C PRO A 38 -5.60 -1.65 13.86
N ARG A 39 -4.45 -0.99 13.98
CA ARG A 39 -4.32 0.46 14.17
C ARG A 39 -4.18 1.21 12.85
N ALA A 40 -4.03 0.51 11.73
CA ALA A 40 -3.96 1.15 10.42
C ALA A 40 -5.30 1.82 10.08
N VAL A 41 -5.27 3.10 9.77
CA VAL A 41 -6.45 3.89 9.39
C VAL A 41 -6.32 4.35 7.95
N LEU A 42 -7.46 4.43 7.25
CA LEU A 42 -7.55 5.00 5.91
C LEU A 42 -8.16 6.40 6.02
N GLU A 43 -7.44 7.40 5.53
CA GLU A 43 -7.86 8.80 5.55
C GLU A 43 -7.70 9.47 4.17
N PRO A 44 -8.45 10.54 3.87
CA PRO A 44 -8.22 11.35 2.68
C PRO A 44 -6.83 12.00 2.72
N ASP A 45 -6.13 12.02 1.59
CA ASP A 45 -4.88 12.75 1.45
C ASP A 45 -5.11 14.18 0.92
N LYS A 46 -4.27 15.13 1.37
CA LYS A 46 -4.32 16.55 1.00
C LYS A 46 -4.33 16.79 -0.51
N ASP A 47 -3.69 15.93 -1.30
CA ASP A 47 -3.55 16.09 -2.74
C ASP A 47 -4.64 15.35 -3.54
N GLY A 48 -5.79 15.05 -2.90
CA GLY A 48 -6.97 14.46 -3.53
C GLY A 48 -6.91 12.95 -3.70
N GLY A 49 -6.07 12.27 -2.92
CA GLY A 49 -5.91 10.82 -2.88
C GLY A 49 -6.35 10.21 -1.56
N TRP A 50 -5.73 9.09 -1.21
CA TRP A 50 -5.93 8.39 0.06
C TRP A 50 -4.60 8.14 0.75
N ARG A 51 -4.65 7.98 2.06
CA ARG A 51 -3.50 7.61 2.87
C ARG A 51 -3.88 6.52 3.86
N VAL A 52 -3.05 5.48 3.93
CA VAL A 52 -3.06 4.52 5.04
C VAL A 52 -2.01 4.99 6.05
N VAL A 53 -2.44 5.29 7.27
CA VAL A 53 -1.57 5.67 8.38
C VAL A 53 -1.48 4.51 9.35
N ALA A 54 -0.28 4.03 9.61
CA ALA A 54 0.01 3.05 10.64
C ALA A 54 1.20 3.52 11.49
N GLU A 55 1.40 2.90 12.64
CA GLU A 55 2.43 3.29 13.59
C GLU A 55 3.85 3.27 12.98
N ARG A 56 4.10 2.33 12.06
CA ARG A 56 5.44 2.06 11.51
C ARG A 56 5.65 2.55 10.08
N VAL A 57 4.59 2.88 9.36
CA VAL A 57 4.66 3.22 7.93
C VAL A 57 3.41 4.00 7.50
N THR A 58 3.60 4.88 6.53
CA THR A 58 2.50 5.57 5.84
C THR A 58 2.52 5.18 4.37
N VAL A 59 1.34 4.92 3.80
CA VAL A 59 1.17 4.64 2.37
C VAL A 59 0.21 5.65 1.77
N THR A 60 0.70 6.50 0.87
CA THR A 60 -0.13 7.45 0.13
C THR A 60 -0.45 6.88 -1.25
N VAL A 61 -1.70 6.99 -1.65
CA VAL A 61 -2.20 6.65 -2.99
C VAL A 61 -2.71 7.93 -3.62
N SER A 62 -2.07 8.39 -4.69
CA SER A 62 -2.49 9.59 -5.39
C SER A 62 -3.84 9.39 -6.09
N ARG A 63 -4.48 10.50 -6.47
CA ARG A 63 -5.70 10.47 -7.31
C ARG A 63 -5.54 9.74 -8.64
N HIS A 64 -4.30 9.57 -9.10
CA HIS A 64 -3.94 8.87 -10.34
C HIS A 64 -3.43 7.44 -10.08
N GLY A 65 -3.47 6.95 -8.84
CA GLY A 65 -3.09 5.58 -8.50
C GLY A 65 -1.59 5.35 -8.27
N ALA A 66 -0.78 6.41 -8.20
CA ALA A 66 0.62 6.27 -7.80
C ALA A 66 0.70 5.97 -6.29
N ILE A 67 1.57 5.05 -5.90
CA ILE A 67 1.74 4.61 -4.51
C ILE A 67 3.08 5.13 -3.99
N GLN A 68 3.07 5.74 -2.82
CA GLN A 68 4.26 6.20 -2.11
C GLN A 68 4.26 5.61 -0.70
N VAL A 69 5.29 4.86 -0.37
CA VAL A 69 5.56 4.36 0.98
C VAL A 69 6.54 5.31 1.66
N CYS A 70 6.23 5.72 2.89
CA CYS A 70 7.05 6.59 3.71
C CYS A 70 7.22 6.04 5.13
N THR A 71 8.29 6.45 5.81
CA THR A 71 8.37 6.34 7.27
C THR A 71 7.25 7.14 7.94
N PRO A 72 6.97 6.92 9.25
CA PRO A 72 5.99 7.73 9.98
C PRO A 72 6.31 9.23 9.96
N GLY A 73 7.60 9.59 9.89
CA GLY A 73 8.06 10.99 9.76
C GLY A 73 7.97 11.56 8.34
N GLY A 74 7.39 10.83 7.38
CA GLY A 74 7.17 11.30 6.01
C GLY A 74 8.34 11.12 5.05
N VAL A 75 9.43 10.45 5.46
CA VAL A 75 10.58 10.20 4.58
C VAL A 75 10.23 9.10 3.56
N PRO A 76 10.36 9.33 2.25
CA PRO A 76 10.00 8.36 1.23
C PRO A 76 10.93 7.13 1.26
N LEU A 77 10.34 5.94 1.23
CA LEU A 77 11.04 4.64 1.19
C LEU A 77 10.93 3.99 -0.20
N ARG A 78 9.75 4.02 -0.82
CA ARG A 78 9.49 3.42 -2.14
C ARG A 78 8.35 4.12 -2.85
N ARG A 79 8.44 4.23 -4.18
CA ARG A 79 7.39 4.78 -5.04
C ARG A 79 7.13 3.88 -6.23
N ASP A 80 5.86 3.57 -6.48
CA ASP A 80 5.40 2.79 -7.63
C ASP A 80 4.32 3.58 -8.41
N LEU A 81 4.33 3.46 -9.73
CA LEU A 81 3.26 3.98 -10.61
C LEU A 81 2.15 2.92 -10.75
N PRO A 82 0.90 3.33 -11.06
CA PRO A 82 -0.14 2.37 -11.38
C PRO A 82 0.29 1.49 -12.57
N PRO A 83 -0.17 0.23 -12.64
CA PRO A 83 0.13 -0.65 -13.76
C PRO A 83 -0.37 -0.01 -15.07
N ARG A 84 0.30 -0.33 -16.18
CA ARG A 84 -0.04 0.17 -17.53
C ARG A 84 -0.40 -0.96 -18.49
N TRP A 85 -0.71 -2.16 -17.97
CA TRP A 85 -1.00 -3.36 -18.76
C TRP A 85 -2.25 -3.30 -19.66
N TRP A 86 -3.05 -2.24 -19.57
CA TRP A 86 -4.18 -1.96 -20.46
C TRP A 86 -3.82 -0.98 -21.58
N GLU A 87 -2.60 -0.44 -21.56
CA GLU A 87 -2.14 0.46 -22.60
C GLU A 87 -1.70 -0.35 -23.83
N PRO A 88 -2.01 0.14 -25.05
CA PRO A 88 -1.65 -0.54 -26.29
C PRO A 88 -0.15 -0.75 -26.47
#